data_AF-S8F2X6-F1
#
_entry.id   AF-S8F2X6-F1
#
_cell.length_a   1.000
_cell.length_b   1.000
_cell.length_c   1.000
_cell.angle_alpha   90.00
_cell.angle_beta   90.00
_cell.angle_gamma   90.00
#
_symmetry.space_group_name_H-M   'P 1'
#
loop_
_entity.id
_entity.type
_entity.pdbx_description
1 polymer ?
#
loop_
_entity_poly.entity_id
_entity_poly.type
_entity_poly.pdbx_seq_one_letter_code
_entity_poly.pdbx_strand_id
1 'polypeptide(L)'
;MDDTELNTLISIMPRRCIALIEDIDAALPHSMQRELPTGHPQTDDQGNGNGAEGNREGDGPPKKGPAAASVTVWILFATTNNYKALDAALCRPGRMDLHVEFKLASRYQAEHLYKSFFVPDGVGAESDGDASRRDKADAGSSEKTPLLQPSLGHPSRPSAHGLPGHEVLALAARFAKAIPERELSMASLQGYLMMYKTRPGEAVDDVQQWIEQERQARGKRA
;
A
#
# COMPACT_ATOMS: atom_id res chain seq x y z
N MET A 1 11.30 13.02 -14.62
CA MET A 1 12.06 13.16 -13.37
C MET A 1 13.41 12.51 -13.60
N ASP A 2 14.48 13.23 -13.37
CA ASP A 2 15.84 12.70 -13.51
C ASP A 2 16.41 12.26 -12.15
N ASP A 3 17.49 11.47 -12.16
CA ASP A 3 18.09 10.92 -10.95
C ASP A 3 18.68 12.00 -10.02
N THR A 4 19.02 13.16 -10.58
CA THR A 4 19.63 14.27 -9.83
C THR A 4 18.59 15.00 -9.01
N GLU A 5 17.43 15.27 -9.59
CA GLU A 5 16.26 15.81 -8.91
C GLU A 5 15.76 14.85 -7.84
N LEU A 6 15.72 13.54 -8.13
CA LEU A 6 15.33 12.53 -7.15
C LEU A 6 16.24 12.52 -5.92
N ASN A 7 17.56 12.48 -6.14
CA ASN A 7 18.53 12.52 -5.06
C ASN A 7 18.46 13.81 -4.24
N THR A 8 18.16 14.93 -4.89
CA THR A 8 17.98 16.21 -4.22
C THR A 8 16.74 16.19 -3.33
N LEU A 9 15.60 15.70 -3.85
CA LEU A 9 14.36 15.56 -3.09
C LEU A 9 14.51 14.63 -1.88
N ILE A 10 15.19 13.50 -2.09
CA ILE A 10 15.55 12.55 -1.01
C ILE A 10 16.38 13.24 0.07
N SER A 11 17.37 14.05 -0.33
CA SER A 11 18.29 14.71 0.59
C SER A 11 17.62 15.80 1.45
N ILE A 12 16.53 16.39 0.96
CA ILE A 12 15.79 17.44 1.67
C ILE A 12 14.55 16.90 2.40
N MET A 13 14.29 15.59 2.39
CA MET A 13 13.07 15.06 3.00
C MET A 13 13.05 15.29 4.53
N PRO A 14 11.89 15.72 5.08
CA PRO A 14 11.76 15.99 6.51
C PRO A 14 12.06 14.78 7.38
N ARG A 15 12.54 15.02 8.61
CA ARG A 15 12.65 13.97 9.62
C ARG A 15 11.25 13.49 10.01
N ARG A 16 11.05 12.17 10.11
CA ARG A 16 9.75 11.50 10.37
C ARG A 16 8.75 11.67 9.23
N CYS A 17 9.15 11.36 8.00
CA CYS A 17 8.24 11.27 6.85
C CYS A 17 8.03 9.81 6.43
N ILE A 18 6.89 9.57 5.79
CA ILE A 18 6.64 8.39 4.98
C ILE A 18 6.80 8.82 3.53
N ALA A 19 7.71 8.17 2.81
CA ALA A 19 7.89 8.38 1.39
C ALA A 19 7.00 7.39 0.62
N LEU A 20 6.33 7.87 -0.43
CA LEU A 20 5.52 7.05 -1.33
C LEU A 20 6.06 7.21 -2.74
N ILE A 21 6.33 6.09 -3.42
CA ILE A 21 6.67 6.06 -4.84
C ILE A 21 5.61 5.22 -5.55
N GLU A 22 4.89 5.83 -6.47
CA GLU A 22 3.81 5.17 -7.22
C GLU A 22 4.32 4.62 -8.56
N ASP A 23 3.66 3.56 -9.04
CA ASP A 23 3.85 2.97 -10.37
C ASP A 23 5.32 2.73 -10.75
N ILE A 24 6.08 2.10 -9.83
CA ILE A 24 7.51 1.85 -10.03
C ILE A 24 7.83 0.98 -11.26
N ASP A 25 6.86 0.23 -11.76
CA ASP A 25 6.95 -0.55 -13.00
C ASP A 25 6.98 0.30 -14.27
N ALA A 26 6.45 1.53 -14.24
CA ALA A 26 6.54 2.45 -15.37
C ALA A 26 7.93 3.09 -15.52
N ALA A 27 8.64 3.25 -14.39
CA ALA A 27 9.96 3.89 -14.34
C ALA A 27 11.13 2.93 -14.67
N LEU A 28 10.86 1.62 -14.76
CA LEU A 28 11.83 0.58 -15.08
C LEU A 28 11.55 0.04 -16.49
N PRO A 29 11.84 0.79 -17.57
CA PRO A 29 11.77 0.25 -18.91
C PRO A 29 12.77 -0.89 -19.00
N HIS A 30 12.26 -2.13 -19.01
CA HIS A 30 12.99 -3.41 -19.08
C HIS A 30 14.50 -3.20 -19.00
N SER A 31 14.99 -2.96 -17.77
CA SER A 31 16.41 -2.82 -17.52
C SER A 31 17.05 -4.03 -18.17
N MET A 32 17.76 -3.74 -19.26
CA MET A 32 18.40 -4.67 -20.17
C MET A 32 18.62 -5.99 -19.45
N GLN A 33 17.96 -7.05 -19.92
CA GLN A 33 18.36 -8.41 -19.62
C GLN A 33 19.85 -8.46 -19.97
N ARG A 34 20.68 -8.17 -18.97
CA ARG A 34 22.12 -8.24 -19.08
C ARG A 34 22.33 -9.74 -19.13
N GLU A 35 22.30 -10.28 -20.34
CA GLU A 35 22.74 -11.63 -20.59
C GLU A 35 24.11 -11.73 -19.93
N LEU A 36 24.16 -12.51 -18.86
CA LEU A 36 25.41 -12.86 -18.21
C LEU A 36 26.23 -13.57 -19.30
N PRO A 37 27.38 -13.02 -19.73
CA PRO A 37 28.27 -13.79 -20.58
C PRO A 37 28.88 -14.86 -19.68
N THR A 38 28.32 -16.06 -19.72
CA THR A 38 29.02 -17.26 -19.28
C THR A 38 30.20 -17.50 -20.21
N GLY A 39 31.42 -17.18 -19.76
CA GLY A 39 32.66 -17.49 -20.47
C GLY A 39 33.90 -16.95 -19.76
N HIS A 40 34.59 -17.82 -19.02
CA HIS A 40 35.89 -17.63 -18.35
C HIS A 40 37.08 -17.61 -19.38
N PRO A 41 38.37 -17.38 -18.99
CA PRO A 41 39.15 -16.15 -19.23
C PRO A 41 40.39 -16.37 -20.15
N GLN A 42 41.01 -15.31 -20.70
CA GLN A 42 42.40 -15.31 -21.22
C GLN A 42 42.92 -13.86 -21.21
N THR A 43 43.79 -13.49 -20.27
CA THR A 43 45.28 -13.49 -20.31
C THR A 43 45.91 -12.41 -21.20
N ASP A 44 46.82 -11.67 -20.55
CA ASP A 44 48.00 -10.97 -21.07
C ASP A 44 47.80 -9.57 -21.69
N ASP A 45 48.29 -8.52 -21.02
CA ASP A 45 49.65 -7.99 -21.22
C ASP A 45 49.80 -6.51 -20.76
N GLN A 46 51.05 -6.12 -20.53
CA GLN A 46 51.62 -4.99 -19.79
C GLN A 46 51.30 -3.58 -20.31
N GLY A 47 51.39 -2.60 -19.39
CA GLY A 47 51.35 -1.17 -19.71
C GLY A 47 51.76 -0.27 -18.54
N ASN A 48 53.07 -0.17 -18.32
CA ASN A 48 53.79 0.73 -17.41
C ASN A 48 53.50 2.24 -17.65
N GLY A 49 53.46 3.07 -16.59
CA GLY A 49 53.50 4.53 -16.77
C GLY A 49 53.18 5.41 -15.54
N ASN A 50 54.22 5.70 -14.75
CA ASN A 50 54.50 6.91 -13.95
C ASN A 50 53.36 7.90 -13.58
N GLY A 51 53.19 8.12 -12.27
CA GLY A 51 52.54 9.32 -11.71
C GLY A 51 53.27 9.79 -10.45
N ALA A 52 54.00 10.88 -10.60
CA ALA A 52 54.91 11.46 -9.62
C ALA A 52 54.23 12.09 -8.39
N GLU A 53 55.02 12.14 -7.31
CA GLU A 53 54.79 12.80 -6.03
C GLU A 53 54.43 14.29 -6.17
N GLY A 54 53.55 14.76 -5.28
CA GLY A 54 53.15 16.16 -5.20
C GLY A 54 52.56 16.51 -3.84
N ASN A 55 53.44 16.63 -2.85
CA ASN A 55 53.21 17.16 -1.50
C ASN A 55 52.64 18.59 -1.54
N ARG A 56 51.48 18.85 -0.90
CA ARG A 56 51.14 20.17 -0.32
C ARG A 56 50.23 20.01 0.89
N GLU A 57 50.85 20.18 2.06
CA GLU A 57 50.25 20.59 3.31
C GLU A 57 49.42 21.87 3.11
N GLY A 58 48.21 21.87 3.67
CA GLY A 58 47.30 23.01 3.71
C GLY A 58 46.48 22.90 4.98
N ASP A 59 47.04 23.41 6.06
CA ASP A 59 46.44 23.56 7.38
C ASP A 59 45.14 24.38 7.27
N GLY A 60 44.01 23.72 7.51
CA GLY A 60 42.68 24.32 7.52
C GLY A 60 41.99 23.92 8.83
N PRO A 61 41.24 24.84 9.47
CA PRO A 61 40.68 24.62 10.81
C PRO A 61 39.80 23.37 10.81
N PRO A 62 39.69 22.64 11.94
CA PRO A 62 38.97 21.38 12.00
C PRO A 62 37.53 21.60 11.52
N LYS A 63 37.22 21.07 10.32
CA LYS A 63 35.84 20.87 9.90
C LYS A 63 35.20 20.05 11.01
N LYS A 64 34.19 20.63 11.67
CA LYS A 64 33.32 19.93 12.61
C LYS A 64 33.06 18.54 12.04
N GLY A 65 33.53 17.52 12.75
CA GLY A 65 33.30 16.13 12.39
C GLY A 65 31.80 15.91 12.13
N PRO A 66 31.46 14.92 11.29
CA PRO A 66 30.09 14.73 10.84
C PRO A 66 29.19 14.73 12.06
N ALA A 67 28.22 15.65 12.09
CA ALA A 67 27.09 15.52 12.99
C ALA A 67 26.64 14.08 12.82
N ALA A 68 26.78 13.26 13.88
CA ALA A 68 26.54 11.83 13.87
C ALA A 68 25.35 11.59 12.96
N ALA A 69 25.59 10.90 11.84
CA ALA A 69 24.60 10.71 10.79
C ALA A 69 23.37 10.15 11.49
N SER A 70 22.41 11.02 11.79
CA SER A 70 21.19 10.61 12.42
C SER A 70 20.62 9.67 11.40
N VAL A 71 20.61 8.38 11.72
CA VAL A 71 20.10 7.34 10.84
C VAL A 71 18.74 7.86 10.38
N THR A 72 18.65 8.27 9.12
CA THR A 72 17.43 8.87 8.60
C THR A 72 16.46 7.72 8.46
N VAL A 73 15.64 7.50 9.48
CA VAL A 73 14.63 6.45 9.46
C VAL A 73 13.39 7.03 8.79
N TRP A 74 13.37 6.89 7.47
CA TRP A 74 12.20 7.05 6.62
C TRP A 74 11.60 5.67 6.32
N ILE A 75 10.27 5.60 6.27
CA ILE A 75 9.56 4.42 5.75
C ILE A 75 9.21 4.72 4.30
N LEU A 76 9.61 3.82 3.39
CA LEU A 76 9.29 3.91 1.97
C LEU A 76 8.18 2.91 1.63
N PHE A 77 7.08 3.41 1.07
CA PHE A 77 6.09 2.61 0.38
C PHE A 77 6.29 2.75 -1.12
N ALA A 78 6.24 1.64 -1.84
CA ALA A 78 6.20 1.62 -3.28
C ALA A 78 4.95 0.85 -3.75
N THR A 79 4.29 1.34 -4.80
CA THR A 79 3.16 0.63 -5.42
C THR A 79 3.54 0.21 -6.84
N THR A 80 3.06 -0.97 -7.24
CA THR A 80 3.23 -1.47 -8.59
C THR A 80 1.99 -2.28 -8.98
N ASN A 81 1.61 -2.18 -10.26
CA ASN A 81 0.56 -3.04 -10.82
C ASN A 81 1.14 -4.36 -11.36
N ASN A 82 2.45 -4.40 -11.63
CA ASN A 82 3.13 -5.56 -12.20
C ASN A 82 4.39 -5.95 -11.40
N TYR A 83 4.19 -6.66 -10.29
CA TYR A 83 5.28 -7.16 -9.45
C TYR A 83 6.30 -8.02 -10.22
N LYS A 84 5.86 -8.75 -11.25
CA LYS A 84 6.73 -9.64 -12.04
C LYS A 84 7.65 -8.90 -13.00
N ALA A 85 7.34 -7.64 -13.34
CA ALA A 85 8.18 -6.81 -14.18
C ALA A 85 9.32 -6.12 -13.41
N LEU A 86 9.32 -6.19 -12.09
CA LEU A 86 10.34 -5.55 -11.26
C LEU A 86 11.68 -6.29 -11.36
N ASP A 87 12.77 -5.52 -11.40
CA ASP A 87 14.12 -6.06 -11.28
C ASP A 87 14.28 -6.76 -9.92
N ALA A 88 14.77 -8.00 -9.94
CA ALA A 88 15.08 -8.77 -8.75
C ALA A 88 16.07 -8.04 -7.81
N ALA A 89 16.85 -7.09 -8.31
CA ALA A 89 17.72 -6.22 -7.49
C ALA A 89 16.94 -5.28 -6.56
N LEU A 90 15.74 -4.83 -6.95
CA LEU A 90 14.89 -3.96 -6.14
C LEU A 90 14.23 -4.73 -4.99
N CYS A 91 13.89 -6.01 -5.22
CA CYS A 91 13.24 -6.85 -4.23
C CYS A 91 14.22 -7.49 -3.21
N ARG A 92 15.50 -7.11 -3.20
CA ARG A 92 16.49 -7.67 -2.27
C ARG A 92 16.33 -7.07 -0.86
N PRO A 93 16.70 -7.83 0.19
CA PRO A 93 16.80 -7.31 1.54
C PRO A 93 17.68 -6.05 1.62
N GLY A 94 17.24 -5.04 2.38
CA GLY A 94 17.85 -3.72 2.47
C GLY A 94 17.36 -2.71 1.41
N ARG A 95 16.46 -3.13 0.51
CA ARG A 95 15.78 -2.26 -0.47
C ARG A 95 14.28 -2.29 -0.28
N MET A 96 13.65 -3.43 -0.57
CA MET A 96 12.23 -3.68 -0.34
C MET A 96 12.10 -4.94 0.51
N ASP A 97 11.90 -4.73 1.80
CA ASP A 97 11.93 -5.82 2.79
C ASP A 97 10.55 -6.48 3.01
N LEU A 98 9.47 -5.74 2.79
CA LEU A 98 8.08 -6.22 2.98
C LEU A 98 7.30 -6.10 1.67
N HIS A 99 6.69 -7.21 1.27
CA HIS A 99 5.92 -7.32 0.03
C HIS A 99 4.49 -7.75 0.37
N VAL A 100 3.51 -6.94 -0.01
CA VAL A 100 2.09 -7.19 0.25
C VAL A 100 1.33 -7.15 -1.07
N GLU A 101 0.69 -8.26 -1.42
CA GLU A 101 -0.14 -8.35 -2.61
C GLU A 101 -1.58 -7.91 -2.31
N PHE A 102 -2.05 -6.87 -3.02
CA PHE A 102 -3.44 -6.47 -3.00
C PHE A 102 -4.22 -7.18 -4.11
N LYS A 103 -5.03 -8.16 -3.72
CA LYS A 103 -5.89 -8.90 -4.64
C LYS A 103 -7.20 -8.17 -4.89
N LEU A 104 -7.91 -8.61 -5.94
CA LEU A 104 -9.31 -8.27 -6.18
C LEU A 104 -10.18 -8.60 -4.94
N ALA A 105 -11.33 -7.98 -4.85
CA ALA A 105 -12.20 -8.02 -3.69
C ALA A 105 -12.59 -9.45 -3.30
N SER A 106 -12.47 -9.74 -2.01
CA SER A 106 -13.09 -10.92 -1.39
C SER A 106 -14.51 -10.63 -0.98
N ARG A 107 -15.31 -11.68 -0.78
CA ARG A 107 -16.66 -11.57 -0.20
C ARG A 107 -16.63 -10.91 1.18
N TYR A 108 -15.63 -11.22 2.00
CA TYR A 108 -15.41 -10.58 3.30
C TYR A 108 -15.27 -9.06 3.18
N GLN A 109 -14.44 -8.60 2.25
CA GLN A 109 -14.25 -7.17 2.01
C GLN A 109 -15.51 -6.52 1.43
N ALA A 110 -16.24 -7.21 0.55
CA ALA A 110 -17.51 -6.72 0.01
C ALA A 110 -18.57 -6.53 1.12
N GLU A 111 -18.67 -7.48 2.05
CA GLU A 111 -19.55 -7.37 3.22
C GLU A 111 -19.19 -6.16 4.08
N HIS A 112 -17.92 -5.99 4.40
CA HIS A 112 -17.43 -4.90 5.25
C HIS A 112 -17.56 -3.55 4.57
N LEU A 113 -17.35 -3.48 3.26
CA LEU A 113 -17.60 -2.28 2.48
C LEU A 113 -19.08 -1.89 2.56
N TYR A 114 -19.99 -2.85 2.36
CA TYR A 114 -21.42 -2.61 2.47
C TYR A 114 -21.81 -2.12 3.88
N LYS A 115 -21.31 -2.77 4.92
CA LYS A 115 -21.53 -2.35 6.32
C LYS A 115 -21.02 -0.92 6.56
N SER A 116 -19.84 -0.59 6.05
CA SER A 116 -19.25 0.74 6.21
C SER A 116 -20.11 1.84 5.60
N PHE A 117 -20.77 1.54 4.47
CA PHE A 117 -21.67 2.46 3.77
C PHE A 117 -23.00 2.68 4.49
N PHE A 118 -23.62 1.63 5.02
CA PHE A 118 -25.03 1.67 5.43
C PHE A 118 -25.31 1.44 6.92
N VAL A 119 -24.36 0.93 7.71
CA VAL A 119 -24.59 0.72 9.16
C VAL A 119 -24.43 2.05 9.89
N PRO A 120 -25.46 2.56 10.59
CA PRO A 120 -25.33 3.80 11.36
C PRO A 120 -24.30 3.68 12.48
N ASP A 121 -23.63 4.79 12.80
CA ASP A 121 -22.66 4.86 13.90
C ASP A 121 -23.33 4.43 15.21
N GLY A 122 -22.81 3.36 15.82
CA GLY A 122 -23.28 2.87 17.12
C GLY A 122 -23.92 1.48 17.14
N VAL A 123 -24.15 0.83 15.98
CA VAL A 123 -24.75 -0.54 15.94
C VAL A 123 -23.74 -1.64 15.59
N GLY A 124 -22.46 -1.30 15.40
CA GLY A 124 -21.43 -2.20 14.87
C GLY A 124 -20.28 -2.56 15.83
N ALA A 125 -20.37 -2.24 17.12
CA ALA A 125 -19.25 -2.39 18.07
C ALA A 125 -19.30 -3.66 18.94
N GLU A 126 -20.24 -4.58 18.72
CA GLU A 126 -20.33 -5.81 19.52
C GLU A 126 -20.56 -7.04 18.64
N SER A 127 -19.46 -7.70 18.25
CA SER A 127 -19.32 -9.16 18.20
C SER A 127 -17.98 -9.52 17.55
N ASP A 128 -16.95 -9.68 18.37
CA ASP A 128 -16.05 -10.84 18.30
C ASP A 128 -15.26 -10.88 19.62
N GLY A 129 -15.89 -11.51 20.62
CA GLY A 129 -15.22 -11.94 21.84
C GLY A 129 -14.88 -13.42 21.72
N ASP A 130 -13.59 -13.73 21.61
CA ASP A 130 -13.04 -14.99 22.13
C ASP A 130 -12.30 -14.67 23.44
N ALA A 131 -12.63 -15.40 24.49
CA ALA A 131 -12.22 -15.13 25.87
C ALA A 131 -11.59 -16.37 26.51
N SER A 132 -10.33 -16.27 26.93
CA SER A 132 -9.75 -16.84 28.17
C SER A 132 -8.21 -16.70 28.07
N ARG A 133 -7.50 -16.00 28.96
CA ARG A 133 -7.38 -16.27 30.39
C ARG A 133 -7.12 -14.98 31.17
N ARG A 134 -7.79 -14.90 32.32
CA ARG A 134 -7.58 -13.88 33.37
C ARG A 134 -6.29 -14.22 34.12
N ASP A 135 -5.48 -13.20 34.37
CA ASP A 135 -4.87 -13.01 35.69
C ASP A 135 -4.86 -11.50 36.01
N LYS A 136 -5.26 -11.18 37.24
CA LYS A 136 -5.33 -9.82 37.79
C LYS A 136 -4.02 -9.47 38.49
N ALA A 137 -3.52 -8.27 38.20
CA ALA A 137 -2.69 -7.34 39.01
C ALA A 137 -1.82 -6.57 37.99
N ASP A 138 -1.58 -5.27 38.02
CA ASP A 138 -1.49 -4.30 39.09
C ASP A 138 -1.56 -2.88 38.45
N ALA A 139 -1.83 -1.88 39.27
CA ALA A 139 -2.04 -0.49 38.88
C ALA A 139 -0.81 0.17 38.24
N GLY A 140 -1.01 0.90 37.14
CA GLY A 140 0.01 1.74 36.53
C GLY A 140 -0.56 2.72 35.52
N SER A 141 -0.62 4.00 35.90
CA SER A 141 -0.96 5.15 35.07
C SER A 141 -0.10 5.20 33.79
N SER A 142 -0.73 5.24 32.60
CA SER A 142 -0.08 5.81 31.42
C SER A 142 -1.09 6.17 30.33
N GLU A 143 -1.11 7.47 30.04
CA GLU A 143 -1.38 8.15 28.77
C GLU A 143 -2.17 7.40 27.69
N LYS A 144 -3.41 7.85 27.47
CA LYS A 144 -4.23 7.50 26.31
C LYS A 144 -3.59 8.06 25.05
N THR A 145 -2.75 7.27 24.38
CA THR A 145 -2.42 7.49 22.97
C THR A 145 -3.67 7.18 22.13
N PRO A 146 -4.25 8.12 21.39
CA PRO A 146 -5.33 7.80 20.46
C PRO A 146 -4.70 7.05 19.29
N LEU A 147 -5.05 5.77 19.17
CA LEU A 147 -4.79 4.98 17.98
C LEU A 147 -5.43 5.72 16.79
N LEU A 148 -4.59 6.07 15.82
CA LEU A 148 -4.99 6.59 14.52
C LEU A 148 -5.91 5.56 13.85
N GLN A 149 -7.21 5.78 13.95
CA GLN A 149 -8.14 5.21 12.99
C GLN A 149 -7.69 5.68 11.61
N PRO A 150 -7.56 4.78 10.61
CA PRO A 150 -7.40 5.20 9.24
C PRO A 150 -8.70 5.88 8.83
N SER A 151 -8.77 7.20 8.97
CA SER A 151 -9.81 8.02 8.40
C SER A 151 -9.59 8.08 6.88
N LEU A 152 -9.86 6.95 6.22
CA LEU A 152 -10.14 6.94 4.79
C LEU A 152 -11.34 7.87 4.61
N GLY A 153 -11.08 9.04 4.00
CA GLY A 153 -12.02 10.13 3.85
C GLY A 153 -13.41 9.60 3.52
N HIS A 154 -14.29 9.62 4.51
CA HIS A 154 -15.66 9.16 4.34
C HIS A 154 -16.36 10.15 3.42
N PRO A 155 -16.80 9.75 2.21
CA PRO A 155 -17.74 10.58 1.47
C PRO A 155 -18.96 10.76 2.37
N SER A 156 -19.35 12.02 2.61
CA SER A 156 -20.41 12.46 3.52
C SER A 156 -21.51 11.40 3.64
N ARG A 157 -21.55 10.74 4.80
CA ARG A 157 -22.38 9.57 5.09
C ARG A 157 -23.84 9.93 4.79
N PRO A 158 -24.46 9.39 3.74
CA PRO A 158 -25.90 9.40 3.65
C PRO A 158 -26.36 8.43 4.72
N SER A 159 -26.82 8.96 5.85
CA SER A 159 -27.48 8.15 6.86
C SER A 159 -28.58 7.38 6.13
N ALA A 160 -28.53 6.05 6.18
CA ALA A 160 -29.60 5.18 5.72
C ALA A 160 -30.81 5.45 6.62
N HIS A 161 -31.51 6.56 6.38
CA HIS A 161 -32.67 6.99 7.12
C HIS A 161 -33.77 5.94 6.91
N GLY A 162 -33.86 4.96 7.82
CA GLY A 162 -35.06 4.14 7.96
C GLY A 162 -34.85 2.65 8.25
N LEU A 163 -33.67 2.06 8.02
CA LEU A 163 -33.46 0.62 8.23
C LEU A 163 -32.76 0.34 9.57
N PRO A 164 -33.27 -0.59 10.38
CA PRO A 164 -32.60 -1.00 11.61
C PRO A 164 -31.29 -1.74 11.28
N GLY A 165 -30.27 -1.56 12.12
CA GLY A 165 -28.92 -2.06 11.83
C GLY A 165 -28.84 -3.57 11.58
N HIS A 166 -29.68 -4.38 12.24
CA HIS A 166 -29.74 -5.83 12.01
C HIS A 166 -30.18 -6.21 10.58
N GLU A 167 -31.09 -5.43 9.98
CA GLU A 167 -31.50 -5.63 8.58
C GLU A 167 -30.36 -5.28 7.63
N VAL A 168 -29.61 -4.21 7.92
CA VAL A 168 -28.42 -3.83 7.14
C VAL A 168 -27.35 -4.92 7.18
N LEU A 169 -27.14 -5.57 8.34
CA LEU A 169 -26.22 -6.70 8.46
C LEU A 169 -26.67 -7.90 7.62
N ALA A 170 -27.97 -8.23 7.64
CA ALA A 170 -28.52 -9.29 6.81
C ALA A 170 -28.38 -8.99 5.30
N LEU A 171 -28.60 -7.73 4.89
CA LEU A 171 -28.38 -7.27 3.52
C LEU A 171 -26.90 -7.33 3.14
N ALA A 172 -25.98 -6.97 4.04
CA ALA A 172 -24.55 -7.07 3.81
C ALA A 172 -24.11 -8.51 3.53
N ALA A 173 -24.60 -9.48 4.32
CA ALA A 173 -24.32 -10.89 4.11
C ALA A 173 -24.88 -11.40 2.77
N ARG A 174 -26.09 -10.96 2.38
CA ARG A 174 -26.69 -11.27 1.08
C ARG A 174 -25.88 -10.68 -0.08
N PHE A 175 -25.49 -9.42 0.03
CA PHE A 175 -24.63 -8.73 -0.93
C PHE A 175 -23.31 -9.48 -1.11
N ALA A 176 -22.61 -9.79 -0.01
CA ALA A 176 -21.35 -10.52 -0.03
C ALA A 176 -21.47 -11.90 -0.68
N LYS A 177 -22.56 -12.64 -0.42
CA LYS A 177 -22.80 -13.95 -1.06
C LYS A 177 -22.99 -13.83 -2.57
N ALA A 178 -23.57 -12.73 -3.04
CA ALA A 178 -23.78 -12.44 -4.45
C ALA A 178 -22.48 -12.04 -5.18
N ILE A 179 -21.48 -11.51 -4.48
CA ILE A 179 -20.21 -11.09 -5.09
C ILE A 179 -19.32 -12.31 -5.43
N PRO A 180 -18.80 -12.39 -6.68
CA PRO A 180 -17.80 -13.38 -7.05
C PRO A 180 -16.46 -13.12 -6.35
N GLU A 181 -15.84 -14.20 -5.86
CA GLU A 181 -14.58 -14.13 -5.10
C GLU A 181 -13.41 -13.78 -6.03
N ARG A 182 -12.66 -12.72 -5.71
CA ARG A 182 -11.46 -12.27 -6.42
C ARG A 182 -11.66 -11.94 -7.91
N GLU A 183 -12.83 -11.41 -8.29
CA GLU A 183 -13.10 -11.02 -9.68
C GLU A 183 -13.28 -9.50 -9.89
N LEU A 184 -13.72 -8.78 -8.85
CA LEU A 184 -14.04 -7.36 -8.93
C LEU A 184 -13.09 -6.53 -8.08
N SER A 185 -12.80 -5.29 -8.48
CA SER A 185 -11.98 -4.39 -7.66
C SER A 185 -12.82 -3.78 -6.53
N MET A 186 -12.17 -3.43 -5.41
CA MET A 186 -12.82 -2.69 -4.34
C MET A 186 -13.37 -1.33 -4.82
N ALA A 187 -12.68 -0.68 -5.76
CA ALA A 187 -13.10 0.58 -6.36
C ALA A 187 -14.38 0.43 -7.18
N SER A 188 -14.50 -0.65 -7.98
CA SER A 188 -15.72 -0.95 -8.75
C SER A 188 -16.92 -1.17 -7.83
N LEU A 189 -16.72 -1.97 -6.77
CA LEU A 189 -17.77 -2.22 -5.76
C LEU A 189 -18.17 -0.93 -5.05
N GLN A 190 -17.19 -0.10 -4.67
CA GLN A 190 -17.46 1.20 -4.05
C GLN A 190 -18.25 2.11 -4.99
N GLY A 191 -17.85 2.20 -6.25
CA GLY A 191 -18.56 2.98 -7.28
C GLY A 191 -20.00 2.52 -7.47
N TYR A 192 -20.25 1.21 -7.47
CA TYR A 192 -21.60 0.64 -7.48
C TYR A 192 -22.42 1.09 -6.28
N LEU A 193 -21.91 0.92 -5.05
CA LEU A 193 -22.63 1.31 -3.82
C LEU A 193 -22.90 2.81 -3.74
N MET A 194 -22.05 3.65 -4.33
CA MET A 194 -22.28 5.09 -4.41
C MET A 194 -23.53 5.48 -5.22
N MET A 195 -24.04 4.60 -6.09
CA MET A 195 -25.29 4.81 -6.83
C MET A 195 -26.55 4.50 -5.99
N TYR A 196 -26.39 3.80 -4.86
CA TYR A 196 -27.47 3.33 -3.99
C TYR A 196 -27.38 3.92 -2.56
N LYS A 197 -26.80 5.11 -2.42
CA LYS A 197 -26.54 5.81 -1.14
C LYS A 197 -27.67 5.75 -0.10
N THR A 198 -28.93 5.86 -0.54
CA THR A 198 -30.11 5.85 0.34
C THR A 198 -30.98 4.60 0.18
N ARG A 199 -30.58 3.65 -0.67
CA ARG A 199 -31.39 2.50 -1.10
C ARG A 199 -30.59 1.19 -1.01
N PRO A 200 -30.19 0.78 0.22
CA PRO A 200 -29.37 -0.42 0.42
C PRO A 200 -30.05 -1.72 -0.07
N GLY A 201 -31.38 -1.83 0.05
CA GLY A 201 -32.11 -3.01 -0.43
C GLY A 201 -31.98 -3.23 -1.93
N GLU A 202 -32.22 -2.19 -2.72
CA GLU A 202 -32.10 -2.24 -4.19
C GLU A 202 -30.66 -2.59 -4.63
N ALA A 203 -29.65 -2.15 -3.88
CA ALA A 203 -28.26 -2.50 -4.16
C ALA A 203 -27.99 -4.01 -4.05
N VAL A 204 -28.79 -4.76 -3.30
CA VAL A 204 -28.66 -6.23 -3.19
C VAL A 204 -29.42 -6.93 -4.32
N ASP A 205 -30.54 -6.36 -4.73
CA ASP A 205 -31.39 -6.95 -5.77
C ASP A 205 -30.77 -6.77 -7.18
N ASP A 206 -30.17 -5.60 -7.43
CA ASP A 206 -29.59 -5.25 -8.75
C ASP A 206 -28.14 -5.76 -8.94
N VAL A 207 -27.48 -6.24 -7.89
CA VAL A 207 -26.03 -6.53 -7.92
C VAL A 207 -25.66 -7.58 -8.97
N GLN A 208 -26.51 -8.60 -9.18
CA GLN A 208 -26.26 -9.67 -10.14
C GLN A 208 -26.25 -9.13 -11.57
N GLN A 209 -27.18 -8.23 -11.89
CA GLN A 209 -27.25 -7.60 -13.20
C GLN A 209 -26.02 -6.72 -13.44
N TRP A 210 -25.60 -5.96 -12.42
CA TRP A 210 -24.41 -5.12 -12.50
C TRP A 210 -23.13 -5.95 -12.69
N ILE A 211 -22.97 -7.08 -11.99
CA ILE A 211 -21.80 -7.98 -12.16
C ILE A 211 -21.68 -8.44 -13.63
N GLU A 212 -22.79 -8.81 -14.26
CA GLU A 212 -22.80 -9.25 -15.65
C GLU A 212 -22.43 -8.11 -16.61
N GLN A 213 -22.94 -6.90 -16.38
CA GLN A 213 -22.55 -5.72 -17.14
C GLN A 213 -21.06 -5.40 -16.99
N GLU A 214 -20.51 -5.50 -15.77
CA GLU A 214 -19.10 -5.25 -15.50
C GLU A 214 -18.20 -6.30 -16.17
N ARG A 215 -18.61 -7.58 -16.20
CA ARG A 215 -17.91 -8.64 -16.95
C ARG A 215 -17.86 -8.33 -18.44
N GLN A 216 -18.98 -7.91 -19.03
CA GLN A 216 -19.04 -7.53 -20.44
C GLN A 216 -18.21 -6.29 -20.75
N ALA A 217 -18.25 -5.28 -19.88
CA ALA A 217 -17.43 -4.08 -20.03
C ALA A 217 -15.93 -4.40 -19.94
N ARG A 218 -15.53 -5.30 -19.03
CA ARG A 218 -14.15 -5.78 -18.91
C ARG A 218 -13.71 -6.56 -20.15
N GLY A 219 -14.55 -7.43 -20.67
CA GLY A 219 -14.27 -8.18 -21.91
C GLY A 219 -14.10 -7.32 -23.16
N LYS A 220 -14.66 -6.10 -23.18
CA LYS A 220 -14.46 -5.12 -24.26
C LYS A 220 -13.23 -4.23 -24.07
N ARG A 221 -12.70 -4.16 -22.84
CA ARG A 221 -11.54 -3.35 -22.46
C ARG A 221 -10.22 -4.13 -22.47
N ALA A 222 -10.29 -5.46 -22.33
CA ALA A 222 -9.17 -6.37 -22.45
C ALA A 222 -8.82 -6.61 -23.93
#